data_AF-A0A847B804-F1
#
_entry.id   AF-A0A847B804-F1
#
_cell.length_a   1.000
_cell.length_b   1.000
_cell.length_c   1.000
_cell.angle_alpha   90.00
_cell.angle_beta   90.00
_cell.angle_gamma   90.00
#
_symmetry.space_group_name_H-M   'P 1'
#
loop_
_entity.id
_entity.type
_entity.pdbx_description
1 polymer ?
#
loop_
_entity_poly.entity_id
_entity_poly.type
_entity_poly.pdbx_seq_one_letter_code
_entity_poly.pdbx_strand_id
1 'polypeptide(L)' 'MGSEGEGISPLLIKRSDFVVKIPMKGHVNSLNASVATGILLSYINIK' A
#
# COMPACT_ATOMS: atom_id res chain seq x y z
N MET A 1 -3.64 -4.58 0.40
CA MET A 1 -3.95 -3.35 1.19
C MET A 1 -4.43 -3.78 2.56
N GLY A 2 -4.06 -3.05 3.61
CA GLY A 2 -4.42 -3.39 4.98
C GLY A 2 -5.67 -2.67 5.46
N SER A 3 -6.19 -3.09 6.61
CA SER A 3 -7.23 -2.36 7.33
C SER A 3 -6.69 -1.03 7.84
N GLU A 4 -7.57 -0.04 8.00
CA GLU A 4 -7.20 1.22 8.68
C GLU A 4 -6.80 0.92 10.13
N GLY A 5 -5.78 1.63 10.62
CA GLY A 5 -5.18 1.39 11.95
C GLY A 5 -4.21 0.20 11.99
N GLU A 6 -4.70 -1.01 11.75
CA GLU A 6 -3.95 -2.26 11.96
C GLU A 6 -3.08 -2.70 10.78
N GLY A 7 -3.32 -2.16 9.58
CA GLY A 7 -2.54 -2.49 8.39
C GLY A 7 -2.73 -3.95 7.93
N ILE A 8 -1.65 -4.56 7.44
CA ILE A 8 -1.65 -5.93 6.89
C ILE A 8 -1.03 -6.87 7.92
N SER A 9 -1.69 -8.01 8.17
CA SER A 9 -1.15 -9.05 9.04
C SER A 9 0.26 -9.49 8.60
N PRO A 10 1.22 -9.65 9.54
CA PRO A 10 2.58 -10.09 9.21
C PRO A 10 2.64 -11.43 8.46
N LEU A 11 1.69 -12.34 8.72
CA LEU A 11 1.62 -13.62 8.01
C LEU A 11 1.32 -13.44 6.52
N LEU A 12 0.44 -12.50 6.18
CA LEU A 12 0.10 -12.19 4.79
C LEU A 12 1.27 -11.53 4.07
N ILE A 13 2.00 -10.64 4.75
CA ILE A 13 3.23 -10.03 4.22
C ILE A 13 4.26 -11.13 3.89
N LYS A 14 4.48 -12.08 4.81
CA LYS A 14 5.41 -13.21 4.60
C LYS A 14 5.02 -14.14 3.46
N ARG A 15 3.73 -14.22 3.12
CA ARG A 15 3.20 -15.06 2.04
C ARG A 15 3.06 -14.32 0.71
N SER A 16 3.35 -13.02 0.67
CA SER A 16 3.20 -12.21 -0.53
C SER A 16 4.43 -12.36 -1.44
N ASP A 17 4.23 -12.51 -2.74
CA ASP A 17 5.33 -12.56 -3.71
C ASP A 17 6.07 -11.22 -3.80
N PHE A 18 5.33 -10.11 -3.64
CA PHE A 18 5.87 -8.76 -3.66
C PHE A 18 5.26 -7.90 -2.55
N VAL A 19 6.09 -7.05 -1.98
CA VAL A 19 5.68 -6.02 -1.02
C VAL A 19 6.22 -4.69 -1.53
N VAL A 20 5.32 -3.75 -1.82
CA VAL A 20 5.67 -2.44 -2.40
C VAL A 20 5.29 -1.31 -1.44
N LYS A 21 6.06 -0.23 -1.48
CA LYS A 21 5.82 0.98 -0.68
C LYS A 21 5.70 2.19 -1.60
N ILE A 22 4.65 2.99 -1.39
CA ILE A 22 4.51 4.29 -2.05
C ILE A 22 5.40 5.29 -1.29
N PRO A 23 6.40 5.92 -1.94
CA PRO A 23 7.21 6.93 -1.28
C PRO A 23 6.33 8.16 -0.98
N MET A 24 6.39 8.63 0.26
CA MET A 24 5.60 9.76 0.74
C MET A 24 6.54 10.87 1.21
N LYS A 25 6.18 12.13 0.93
CA LYS A 25 6.91 13.31 1.42
C LYS A 25 6.12 13.96 2.57
N GLY A 26 6.83 14.49 3.57
CA GLY A 26 6.22 15.13 4.74
C GLY A 26 5.97 14.19 5.91
N HIS A 27 5.15 14.63 6.88
CA HIS A 27 4.96 13.99 8.19
C HIS A 27 3.62 13.26 8.37
N VAL A 28 2.98 12.85 7.27
CA VAL A 28 1.71 12.10 7.38
C VAL A 28 1.98 10.61 7.58
N ASN A 29 1.17 9.96 8.41
CA ASN A 29 1.40 8.57 8.81
C ASN A 29 1.15 7.56 7.67
N SER A 30 0.09 7.78 6.87
CA SER A 30 -0.28 6.90 5.77
C SER A 30 -1.22 7.61 4.78
N LEU A 31 -1.35 7.05 3.58
CA LEU A 31 -2.43 7.39 2.67
C LEU A 31 -3.69 6.60 3.04
N ASN A 32 -4.85 7.11 2.65
CA ASN A 32 -6.08 6.32 2.67
C ASN A 32 -5.91 5.07 1.78
N ALA A 33 -6.49 3.94 2.19
CA ALA A 33 -6.35 2.67 1.48
C ALA A 33 -6.87 2.72 0.04
N SER A 34 -7.97 3.44 -0.22
CA SER A 34 -8.52 3.61 -1.57
C SER A 34 -7.58 4.43 -2.47
N VAL A 35 -6.97 5.49 -1.92
CA VAL A 35 -5.99 6.33 -2.65
C VAL A 35 -4.73 5.54 -2.97
N ALA A 36 -4.18 4.80 -2.00
CA ALA A 36 -3.03 3.93 -2.22
C ALA A 36 -3.30 2.87 -3.30
N THR A 37 -4.52 2.33 -3.32
CA THR A 37 -4.97 1.39 -4.36
C THR A 37 -5.05 2.04 -5.73
N GLY A 38 -5.66 3.23 -5.81
CA GLY A 38 -5.76 3.97 -7.07
C GLY A 38 -4.39 4.28 -7.68
N ILE A 39 -3.42 4.71 -6.86
CA ILE A 39 -2.04 4.95 -7.30
C ILE A 39 -1.41 3.67 -7.85
N LEU A 40 -1.54 2.55 -7.13
CA LEU A 40 -0.95 1.27 -7.56
C LEU A 40 -1.55 0.78 -8.89
N LEU A 41 -2.88 0.83 -9.02
CA LEU A 41 -3.56 0.42 -10.25
C LEU A 41 -3.19 1.32 -11.43
N SER A 42 -3.12 2.64 -11.21
CA SER A 42 -2.66 3.59 -12.23
C SER A 42 -1.23 3.29 -12.67
N TYR A 43 -0.32 2.98 -11.74
CA TYR A 43 1.07 2.65 -12.07
C TYR A 43 1.19 1.37 -12.88
N ILE A 44 0.41 0.33 -12.56
CA ILE A 44 0.42 -0.94 -13.30
C ILE A 44 -0.19 -0.76 -14.69
N ASN A 45 -1.24 0.05 -14.84
CA ASN A 45 -1.90 0.28 -16.13
C ASN A 45 -1.08 1.14 -17.11
N ILE A 46 -0.13 1.93 -16.61
CA ILE A 46 0.77 2.75 -17.45
C ILE A 46 2.03 1.97 -17.87
N LYS A 47 2.29 0.81 -17.26
CA LYS A 47 3.34 -0.12 -17.67
C LYS A 47 2.85 -1.08 -18.74
#